data_AF-A0A355BT20-F1
#
_entry.id   AF-A0A355BT20-F1
#
_cell.length_a   1.000
_cell.length_b   1.000
_cell.length_c   1.000
_cell.angle_alpha   90.00
_cell.angle_beta   90.00
_cell.angle_gamma   90.00
#
_symmetry.space_group_name_H-M   'P 1'
#
loop_
_entity.id
_entity.type
_entity.pdbx_description
1 polymer ?
#
loop_
_entity_poly.entity_id
_entity_poly.type
_entity_poly.pdbx_seq_one_letter_code
_entity_poly.pdbx_strand_id
1 'polypeptide(L)'
;MNEYSFISLGPAKMTRNGMLKAIFLALLCIQAISASGLTYYSRNNGGSWGTAATWSTDGVLQCAGAAAASAPGAADDVVICTGFTVIWNSAATTSINNLTILTGGVLTISVNGINIQLNSLQMDGTVNGNGSGDLRMGLTAGKTLSGTGFFSNTAGNCQLRLLSNVTVLAGTDLKWNNNNVLNLNGFTLTNNGKIQILNPASISNRASTFINAANAYLVYTRQASFPNTVVLNASASGNTVEYGAGGATTRTMASAAGSGNYFNLLFSGSAPQQMGTTTTNIAGNITINSGATVSANTGTRNINVKGNWVDNLGGSFLPQTSTVTFNATAANQTISSPAGGETFYDLTINNTNTNGTVTANGGIQITNARTLRITAGILDMQSNTLTQISGSGNFTATGGELRMAKLGVTLPELTGTYNITGGTITFNGTGAQTIRSLNVAPANYNNITLSGVGTKTLAGNIAVRGDWTNTGSTLAGAFTVSFTGTGTQTITNTAGENFNSVTVNTAGPLTFASTTDVTISNTLTMTTGSINLNGQTLQLGNGAGATLTRAAGICYGGVFKRYFPVAAISSTVAPLYGLFPVGSNINYRPVEINSTVNPTGAGYVSVTHNDFNTAPDVSYTDNEGAAIVRVTDM
;
A
#
# COMPACT_ATOMS: atom_id res chain seq x y z
N MET A 1 48.41 -74.43 -51.79
CA MET A 1 48.96 -75.68 -51.20
C MET A 1 49.85 -75.28 -50.04
N ASN A 2 49.74 -76.01 -48.93
CA ASN A 2 50.52 -75.96 -47.68
C ASN A 2 50.08 -74.88 -46.68
N GLU A 3 49.85 -75.15 -45.40
CA GLU A 3 49.62 -76.37 -44.61
C GLU A 3 49.15 -75.90 -43.23
N TYR A 4 48.22 -76.63 -42.60
CA TYR A 4 47.77 -76.39 -41.23
C TYR A 4 48.84 -76.82 -40.22
N SER A 5 49.04 -76.05 -39.14
CA SER A 5 49.68 -76.55 -37.92
C SER A 5 48.76 -76.32 -36.72
N PHE A 6 48.30 -77.42 -36.14
CA PHE A 6 47.52 -77.46 -34.91
C PHE A 6 48.45 -77.31 -33.70
N ILE A 7 48.19 -76.33 -32.84
CA ILE A 7 48.71 -76.32 -31.46
C ILE A 7 47.56 -76.71 -30.53
N SER A 8 47.72 -77.87 -29.90
CA SER A 8 46.90 -78.39 -28.80
C SER A 8 47.12 -77.55 -27.54
N LEU A 9 46.04 -76.99 -26.98
CA LEU A 9 46.01 -76.46 -25.61
C LEU A 9 45.05 -77.31 -24.79
N GLY A 10 45.60 -78.02 -23.81
CA GLY A 10 44.88 -78.89 -22.88
C GLY A 10 43.97 -78.11 -21.89
N PRO A 11 43.15 -78.83 -21.10
CA PRO A 11 42.13 -78.23 -20.25
C PRO A 11 42.75 -77.50 -19.05
N ALA A 12 42.59 -76.19 -18.99
CA ALA A 12 42.98 -75.40 -17.83
C ALA A 12 42.08 -75.75 -16.63
N LYS A 13 42.66 -76.38 -15.61
CA LYS A 13 42.06 -76.56 -14.28
C LYS A 13 41.76 -75.19 -13.67
N MET A 14 40.47 -74.82 -13.64
CA MET A 14 39.97 -73.66 -12.90
C MET A 14 40.17 -73.92 -11.39
N THR A 15 41.05 -73.16 -10.75
CA THR A 15 41.37 -73.33 -9.32
C THR A 15 40.21 -72.83 -8.45
N ARG A 16 40.04 -73.41 -7.25
CA ARG A 16 38.96 -73.09 -6.30
C ARG A 16 38.85 -71.58 -5.96
N ASN A 17 39.96 -70.85 -6.04
CA ASN A 17 40.00 -69.37 -5.89
C ASN A 17 39.49 -68.61 -7.13
N GLY A 18 39.61 -69.17 -8.33
CA GLY A 18 39.02 -68.62 -9.56
C GLY A 18 37.50 -68.76 -9.60
N MET A 19 36.95 -69.88 -9.09
CA MET A 19 35.51 -70.04 -8.90
C MET A 19 34.97 -69.10 -7.81
N LEU A 20 35.67 -68.92 -6.68
CA LEU A 20 35.25 -67.97 -5.64
C LEU A 20 35.21 -66.53 -6.15
N LYS A 21 36.22 -66.09 -6.93
CA LYS A 21 36.24 -64.73 -7.52
C LYS A 21 35.17 -64.54 -8.61
N ALA A 22 34.88 -65.55 -9.43
CA ALA A 22 33.80 -65.48 -10.42
C ALA A 22 32.41 -65.46 -9.76
N ILE A 23 32.21 -66.23 -8.68
CA ILE A 23 30.99 -66.21 -7.87
C ILE A 23 30.86 -64.88 -7.11
N PHE A 24 31.95 -64.31 -6.57
CA PHE A 24 31.93 -63.01 -5.89
C PHE A 24 31.70 -61.83 -6.85
N LEU A 25 32.24 -61.90 -8.09
CA LEU A 25 32.01 -60.90 -9.13
C LEU A 25 30.60 -61.00 -9.74
N ALA A 26 30.05 -62.22 -9.86
CA ALA A 26 28.65 -62.44 -10.21
C ALA A 26 27.70 -62.00 -9.07
N LEU A 27 28.05 -62.20 -7.80
CA LEU A 27 27.30 -61.68 -6.65
C LEU A 27 27.38 -60.15 -6.55
N LEU A 28 28.50 -59.52 -6.90
CA LEU A 28 28.63 -58.05 -6.95
C LEU A 28 27.84 -57.44 -8.11
N CYS A 29 27.76 -58.11 -9.28
CA CYS A 29 26.95 -57.67 -10.41
C CYS A 29 25.43 -57.89 -10.21
N ILE A 30 25.02 -58.80 -9.32
CA ILE A 30 23.60 -59.01 -8.97
C ILE A 30 23.05 -57.90 -8.05
N GLN A 31 23.92 -57.11 -7.40
CA GLN A 31 23.48 -56.01 -6.51
C GLN A 31 23.19 -54.68 -7.24
N ALA A 32 23.20 -54.65 -8.58
CA ALA A 32 22.89 -53.44 -9.36
C ALA A 32 21.99 -53.70 -10.59
N ILE A 33 21.09 -54.69 -10.52
CA ILE A 33 19.89 -54.66 -11.37
C ILE A 33 18.91 -53.71 -10.70
N SER A 34 18.97 -52.43 -11.06
CA SER A 34 17.84 -51.54 -10.84
C SER A 34 16.65 -52.16 -11.57
N ALA A 35 15.69 -52.74 -10.86
CA ALA A 35 14.43 -53.16 -11.47
C ALA A 35 13.88 -51.94 -12.22
N SER A 36 13.71 -52.03 -13.54
CA SER A 36 13.13 -50.93 -14.30
C SER A 36 11.67 -50.81 -13.87
N GLY A 37 11.30 -49.67 -13.30
CA GLY A 37 9.91 -49.39 -12.95
C GLY A 37 9.00 -49.52 -14.17
N LEU A 38 7.87 -50.19 -14.01
CA LEU A 38 6.79 -50.23 -15.01
C LEU A 38 5.75 -49.16 -14.68
N THR A 39 4.90 -48.82 -15.65
CA THR A 39 3.70 -48.02 -15.40
C THR A 39 2.48 -48.92 -15.34
N TYR A 40 1.76 -48.88 -14.21
CA TYR A 40 0.55 -49.64 -13.96
C TYR A 40 -0.68 -48.75 -14.17
N TYR A 41 -1.51 -49.10 -15.14
CA TYR A 41 -2.76 -48.41 -15.47
C TYR A 41 -3.95 -49.17 -14.86
N SER A 42 -4.85 -48.48 -14.16
CA SER A 42 -6.07 -49.11 -13.66
C SER A 42 -6.93 -49.61 -14.82
N ARG A 43 -7.38 -50.87 -14.77
CA ARG A 43 -8.18 -51.49 -15.84
C ARG A 43 -9.48 -52.14 -15.36
N ASN A 44 -9.68 -52.24 -14.05
CA ASN A 44 -10.89 -52.83 -13.46
C ASN A 44 -11.53 -51.83 -12.50
N ASN A 45 -12.77 -51.42 -12.79
CA ASN A 45 -13.47 -50.42 -11.99
C ASN A 45 -13.97 -51.05 -10.67
N GLY A 46 -13.63 -50.43 -9.54
CA GLY A 46 -13.84 -50.99 -8.21
C GLY A 46 -12.80 -52.04 -7.81
N GLY A 47 -11.71 -52.20 -8.58
CA GLY A 47 -10.66 -53.16 -8.30
C GLY A 47 -9.86 -52.84 -7.03
N SER A 48 -9.44 -53.89 -6.32
CA SER A 48 -8.57 -53.78 -5.13
C SER A 48 -7.12 -53.49 -5.54
N TRP A 49 -6.42 -52.62 -4.82
CA TRP A 49 -5.05 -52.21 -5.14
C TRP A 49 -4.06 -53.39 -5.20
N GLY A 50 -4.16 -54.31 -4.24
CA GLY A 50 -3.26 -55.48 -4.15
C GLY A 50 -3.52 -56.58 -5.19
N THR A 51 -4.55 -56.44 -6.02
CA THR A 51 -4.95 -57.47 -6.99
C THR A 51 -4.38 -57.18 -8.36
N ALA A 52 -3.59 -58.10 -8.92
CA ALA A 52 -2.95 -57.94 -10.22
C ALA A 52 -3.94 -57.60 -11.37
N ALA A 53 -5.14 -58.21 -11.36
CA ALA A 53 -6.19 -57.97 -12.34
C ALA A 53 -6.76 -56.53 -12.34
N THR A 54 -6.53 -55.75 -11.27
CA THR A 54 -6.89 -54.33 -11.20
C THR A 54 -6.04 -53.47 -12.14
N TRP A 55 -4.88 -53.99 -12.57
CA TRP A 55 -3.88 -53.21 -13.29
C TRP A 55 -3.54 -53.80 -14.65
N SER A 56 -3.09 -52.94 -15.57
CA SER A 56 -2.41 -53.30 -16.80
C SER A 56 -1.03 -52.64 -16.83
N THR A 57 -0.03 -53.32 -17.37
CA THR A 57 1.29 -52.74 -17.67
C THR A 57 1.48 -52.50 -19.17
N ASP A 58 0.41 -52.57 -19.96
CA ASP A 58 0.45 -52.35 -21.40
C ASP A 58 0.65 -50.85 -21.69
N GLY A 59 1.82 -50.48 -22.22
CA GLY A 59 2.14 -49.09 -22.54
C GLY A 59 1.35 -48.51 -23.72
N VAL A 60 0.70 -49.35 -24.53
CA VAL A 60 -0.05 -48.95 -25.73
C VAL A 60 -1.54 -48.88 -25.44
N LEU A 61 -2.12 -49.97 -24.94
CA LEU A 61 -3.55 -50.05 -24.62
C LEU A 61 -3.88 -49.47 -23.24
N GLN A 62 -2.88 -49.28 -22.37
CA GLN A 62 -3.01 -48.66 -21.06
C GLN A 62 -4.14 -49.32 -20.25
N CYS A 63 -5.17 -48.53 -19.90
CA CYS A 63 -6.32 -48.95 -19.10
C CYS A 63 -7.17 -50.04 -19.78
N ALA A 64 -7.05 -50.22 -21.10
CA ALA A 64 -7.73 -51.27 -21.87
C ALA A 64 -6.87 -52.53 -22.09
N GLY A 65 -5.62 -52.53 -21.60
CA GLY A 65 -4.70 -53.64 -21.78
C GLY A 65 -5.08 -54.90 -20.99
N ALA A 66 -4.29 -55.96 -21.17
CA ALA A 66 -4.43 -57.20 -20.41
C ALA A 66 -4.12 -57.00 -18.91
N ALA A 67 -4.54 -57.96 -18.09
CA ALA A 67 -4.19 -57.97 -16.67
C ALA A 67 -2.68 -58.06 -16.46
N ALA A 68 -2.16 -57.26 -15.54
CA ALA A 68 -0.77 -57.33 -15.11
C ALA A 68 -0.49 -58.66 -14.38
N ALA A 69 0.78 -59.05 -14.32
CA ALA A 69 1.20 -60.26 -13.60
C ALA A 69 1.27 -60.05 -12.07
N SER A 70 1.34 -58.81 -11.61
CA SER A 70 1.49 -58.44 -10.20
C SER A 70 0.75 -57.13 -9.89
N ALA A 71 0.72 -56.76 -8.60
CA ALA A 71 0.36 -55.41 -8.18
C ALA A 71 1.58 -54.46 -8.25
N PRO A 72 1.39 -53.13 -8.30
CA PRO A 72 2.49 -52.16 -8.34
C PRO A 72 3.39 -52.23 -7.10
N GLY A 73 4.70 -52.11 -7.32
CA GLY A 73 5.74 -52.06 -6.29
C GLY A 73 6.52 -50.74 -6.26
N ALA A 74 7.59 -50.70 -5.46
CA ALA A 74 8.30 -49.46 -5.10
C ALA A 74 8.98 -48.72 -6.27
N ALA A 75 9.32 -49.42 -7.35
CA ALA A 75 9.92 -48.82 -8.54
C ALA A 75 8.87 -48.31 -9.54
N ASP A 76 7.61 -48.69 -9.36
CA ASP A 76 6.58 -48.58 -10.40
C ASP A 76 5.79 -47.27 -10.31
N ASP A 77 5.44 -46.72 -11.47
CA ASP A 77 4.50 -45.61 -11.57
C ASP A 77 3.07 -46.15 -11.66
N VAL A 78 2.11 -45.45 -11.06
CA VAL A 78 0.70 -45.85 -11.04
C VAL A 78 -0.15 -44.77 -11.68
N VAL A 79 -1.05 -45.16 -12.57
CA VAL A 79 -2.04 -44.30 -13.22
C VAL A 79 -3.44 -44.84 -12.95
N ILE A 80 -4.24 -44.09 -12.20
CA ILE A 80 -5.68 -44.35 -12.07
C ILE A 80 -6.38 -43.58 -13.19
N CYS A 81 -6.91 -44.34 -14.12
CA CYS A 81 -7.50 -43.85 -15.36
C CYS A 81 -8.87 -43.21 -15.16
N THR A 82 -9.25 -42.36 -16.11
CA THR A 82 -10.60 -41.75 -16.16
C THR A 82 -11.69 -42.82 -16.10
N GLY A 83 -12.66 -42.63 -15.20
CA GLY A 83 -13.80 -43.53 -15.04
C GLY A 83 -13.53 -44.76 -14.17
N PHE A 84 -12.28 -44.97 -13.71
CA PHE A 84 -11.92 -46.08 -12.84
C PHE A 84 -11.82 -45.66 -11.38
N THR A 85 -12.39 -46.49 -10.51
CA THR A 85 -12.18 -46.44 -9.06
C THR A 85 -11.24 -47.57 -8.66
N VAL A 86 -10.15 -47.25 -7.95
CA VAL A 86 -9.27 -48.23 -7.31
C VAL A 86 -9.43 -48.14 -5.80
N ILE A 87 -9.65 -49.28 -5.16
CA ILE A 87 -9.85 -49.37 -3.71
C ILE A 87 -8.52 -49.74 -3.05
N TRP A 88 -8.00 -48.84 -2.22
CA TRP A 88 -6.88 -49.09 -1.33
C TRP A 88 -7.38 -49.84 -0.08
N ASN A 89 -7.27 -51.16 -0.14
CA ASN A 89 -7.63 -52.12 0.90
C ASN A 89 -6.47 -53.03 1.33
N SER A 90 -5.22 -52.57 1.14
CA SER A 90 -4.02 -53.34 1.43
C SER A 90 -3.86 -53.64 2.93
N ALA A 91 -3.26 -54.78 3.25
CA ALA A 91 -2.91 -55.18 4.61
C ALA A 91 -1.62 -54.50 5.13
N ALA A 92 -0.80 -53.91 4.24
CA ALA A 92 0.47 -53.30 4.59
C ALA A 92 0.72 -52.01 3.80
N THR A 93 1.57 -51.14 4.35
CA THR A 93 2.00 -49.91 3.66
C THR A 93 2.80 -50.29 2.42
N THR A 94 2.42 -49.75 1.26
CA THR A 94 3.14 -49.99 0.00
C THR A 94 3.85 -48.73 -0.45
N SER A 95 5.06 -48.88 -0.97
CA SER A 95 5.73 -47.82 -1.71
C SER A 95 5.52 -48.01 -3.20
N ILE A 96 5.38 -46.91 -3.92
CA ILE A 96 5.41 -46.80 -5.38
C ILE A 96 6.34 -45.64 -5.77
N ASN A 97 6.69 -45.55 -7.05
CA ASN A 97 7.46 -44.43 -7.55
C ASN A 97 6.58 -43.17 -7.66
N ASN A 98 5.68 -43.06 -8.63
CA ASN A 98 4.76 -41.92 -8.74
C ASN A 98 3.30 -42.37 -8.82
N LEU A 99 2.38 -41.47 -8.44
CA LEU A 99 0.94 -41.68 -8.61
C LEU A 99 0.36 -40.57 -9.47
N THR A 100 -0.39 -40.97 -10.49
CA THR A 100 -1.23 -40.12 -11.31
C THR A 100 -2.67 -40.57 -11.16
N ILE A 101 -3.57 -39.66 -10.81
CA ILE A 101 -5.01 -39.88 -10.81
C ILE A 101 -5.60 -38.95 -11.87
N LEU A 102 -6.00 -39.50 -13.00
CA LEU A 102 -6.56 -38.71 -14.11
C LEU A 102 -7.92 -38.14 -13.73
N THR A 103 -8.37 -37.10 -14.45
CA THR A 103 -9.72 -36.54 -14.32
C THR A 103 -10.76 -37.66 -14.40
N GLY A 104 -11.67 -37.72 -13.43
CA GLY A 104 -12.69 -38.76 -13.30
C GLY A 104 -12.18 -40.12 -12.77
N GLY A 105 -10.88 -40.28 -12.53
CA GLY A 105 -10.31 -41.40 -11.77
C GLY A 105 -10.48 -41.19 -10.26
N VAL A 106 -10.61 -42.29 -9.51
CA VAL A 106 -10.87 -42.26 -8.07
C VAL A 106 -9.96 -43.25 -7.32
N LEU A 107 -9.26 -42.75 -6.30
CA LEU A 107 -8.58 -43.57 -5.29
C LEU A 107 -9.41 -43.59 -4.01
N THR A 108 -9.98 -44.75 -3.66
CA THR A 108 -10.77 -44.94 -2.44
C THR A 108 -9.91 -45.54 -1.33
N ILE A 109 -9.59 -44.78 -0.30
CA ILE A 109 -8.88 -45.27 0.90
C ILE A 109 -9.89 -45.91 1.85
N SER A 110 -9.81 -47.23 2.04
CA SER A 110 -10.75 -48.00 2.87
C SER A 110 -10.10 -48.69 4.08
N VAL A 111 -8.84 -48.38 4.37
CA VAL A 111 -8.06 -48.95 5.49
C VAL A 111 -7.62 -47.87 6.46
N ASN A 112 -7.40 -48.28 7.71
CA ASN A 112 -6.99 -47.40 8.80
C ASN A 112 -5.50 -47.62 9.12
N GLY A 113 -4.72 -46.53 9.22
CA GLY A 113 -3.30 -46.58 9.60
C GLY A 113 -2.32 -47.16 8.56
N ILE A 114 -2.83 -47.70 7.45
CA ILE A 114 -2.06 -48.31 6.36
C ILE A 114 -1.99 -47.33 5.17
N ASN A 115 -0.78 -47.08 4.66
CA ASN A 115 -0.49 -45.90 3.85
C ASN A 115 0.02 -46.27 2.46
N ILE A 116 -0.11 -45.35 1.51
CA ILE A 116 0.63 -45.41 0.24
C ILE A 116 1.78 -44.41 0.35
N GLN A 117 3.00 -44.85 0.04
CA GLN A 117 4.19 -44.02 -0.02
C GLN A 117 4.61 -43.81 -1.47
N LEU A 118 4.98 -42.59 -1.83
CA LEU A 118 5.30 -42.20 -3.21
C LEU A 118 6.32 -41.06 -3.28
N ASN A 119 6.90 -40.86 -4.45
CA ASN A 119 7.73 -39.70 -4.77
C ASN A 119 6.83 -38.51 -5.14
N SER A 120 6.29 -38.46 -6.36
CA SER A 120 5.45 -37.36 -6.86
C SER A 120 3.98 -37.77 -7.07
N LEU A 121 3.07 -36.81 -6.90
CA LEU A 121 1.63 -36.97 -7.13
C LEU A 121 1.12 -35.99 -8.17
N GLN A 122 0.42 -36.51 -9.18
CA GLN A 122 -0.49 -35.75 -10.01
C GLN A 122 -1.93 -36.17 -9.70
N MET A 123 -2.74 -35.25 -9.17
CA MET A 123 -4.11 -35.52 -8.74
C MET A 123 -5.09 -34.63 -9.52
N ASP A 124 -5.53 -35.10 -10.68
CA ASP A 124 -6.63 -34.49 -11.45
C ASP A 124 -7.99 -35.09 -11.07
N GLY A 125 -7.99 -36.34 -10.61
CA GLY A 125 -9.16 -37.04 -10.09
C GLY A 125 -9.39 -36.82 -8.59
N THR A 126 -10.01 -37.80 -7.93
CA THR A 126 -10.40 -37.69 -6.52
C THR A 126 -9.72 -38.75 -5.65
N VAL A 127 -9.19 -38.34 -4.49
CA VAL A 127 -8.89 -39.23 -3.38
C VAL A 127 -10.07 -39.16 -2.40
N ASN A 128 -10.73 -40.27 -2.12
CA ASN A 128 -11.86 -40.35 -1.19
C ASN A 128 -11.76 -41.62 -0.30
N GLY A 129 -12.89 -42.05 0.25
CA GLY A 129 -13.01 -43.26 1.06
C GLY A 129 -13.38 -42.96 2.51
N ASN A 130 -13.38 -44.00 3.34
CA ASN A 130 -13.79 -43.97 4.75
C ASN A 130 -12.71 -44.49 5.72
N GLY A 131 -11.53 -44.85 5.19
CA GLY A 131 -10.36 -45.24 5.98
C GLY A 131 -9.43 -44.06 6.28
N SER A 132 -8.72 -44.13 7.41
CA SER A 132 -7.76 -43.12 7.89
C SER A 132 -6.32 -43.32 7.39
N GLY A 133 -6.10 -44.18 6.40
CA GLY A 133 -4.79 -44.36 5.77
C GLY A 133 -4.32 -43.10 5.05
N ASP A 134 -3.02 -42.80 5.10
CA ASP A 134 -2.46 -41.59 4.48
C ASP A 134 -1.93 -41.85 3.06
N LEU A 135 -1.89 -40.78 2.27
CA LEU A 135 -1.02 -40.66 1.11
C LEU A 135 0.25 -39.92 1.54
N ARG A 136 1.42 -40.58 1.49
CA ARG A 136 2.70 -40.06 2.00
C ARG A 136 3.69 -39.82 0.87
N MET A 137 3.97 -38.57 0.55
CA MET A 137 4.77 -38.21 -0.64
C MET A 137 6.12 -37.60 -0.32
N GLY A 138 7.01 -37.56 -1.31
CA GLY A 138 8.34 -37.00 -1.15
C GLY A 138 9.32 -37.96 -0.48
N LEU A 139 9.27 -39.26 -0.82
CA LEU A 139 10.22 -40.27 -0.32
C LEU A 139 11.69 -39.87 -0.56
N THR A 140 11.97 -39.14 -1.64
CA THR A 140 13.24 -38.48 -1.90
C THR A 140 13.01 -36.98 -2.11
N ALA A 141 14.05 -36.15 -2.06
CA ALA A 141 13.93 -34.70 -2.20
C ALA A 141 13.54 -34.27 -3.64
N GLY A 142 12.96 -33.07 -3.77
CA GLY A 142 12.69 -32.44 -5.07
C GLY A 142 11.46 -32.96 -5.79
N LYS A 143 10.46 -33.48 -5.04
CA LYS A 143 9.24 -34.06 -5.62
C LYS A 143 8.13 -33.05 -5.81
N THR A 144 7.18 -33.44 -6.64
CA THR A 144 6.18 -32.52 -7.16
C THR A 144 4.77 -32.95 -6.78
N LEU A 145 3.94 -31.95 -6.54
CA LEU A 145 2.49 -32.07 -6.41
C LEU A 145 1.83 -31.29 -7.55
N SER A 146 0.89 -31.89 -8.26
CA SER A 146 0.17 -31.23 -9.34
C SER A 146 -1.26 -31.73 -9.50
N GLY A 147 -2.02 -31.08 -10.39
CA GLY A 147 -3.34 -31.50 -10.83
C GLY A 147 -4.46 -30.54 -10.41
N THR A 148 -5.70 -30.90 -10.70
CA THR A 148 -6.91 -30.05 -10.51
C THR A 148 -7.98 -30.67 -9.61
N GLY A 149 -7.65 -31.81 -9.01
CA GLY A 149 -8.55 -32.70 -8.32
C GLY A 149 -8.82 -32.39 -6.85
N PHE A 150 -9.39 -33.38 -6.17
CA PHE A 150 -9.90 -33.27 -4.80
C PHE A 150 -9.32 -34.33 -3.86
N PHE A 151 -8.96 -33.90 -2.65
CA PHE A 151 -8.73 -34.77 -1.50
C PHE A 151 -9.95 -34.68 -0.56
N SER A 152 -10.86 -35.63 -0.68
CA SER A 152 -12.21 -35.63 -0.09
C SER A 152 -12.58 -36.93 0.62
N ASN A 153 -11.64 -37.54 1.34
CA ASN A 153 -11.93 -38.70 2.18
C ASN A 153 -12.88 -38.30 3.35
N THR A 154 -13.79 -39.18 3.73
CA THR A 154 -14.81 -38.94 4.76
C THR A 154 -14.39 -39.44 6.14
N ALA A 155 -13.32 -40.24 6.24
CA ALA A 155 -12.70 -40.60 7.50
C ALA A 155 -12.15 -39.36 8.21
N GLY A 156 -12.19 -39.37 9.54
CA GLY A 156 -11.47 -38.37 10.32
C GLY A 156 -9.96 -38.51 10.12
N ASN A 157 -9.29 -37.40 9.81
CA ASN A 157 -7.83 -37.26 9.80
C ASN A 157 -7.06 -38.04 8.72
N CYS A 158 -7.67 -38.41 7.59
CA CYS A 158 -6.92 -38.87 6.42
C CYS A 158 -6.05 -37.72 5.86
N GLN A 159 -4.80 -37.99 5.51
CA GLN A 159 -3.83 -36.94 5.17
C GLN A 159 -3.13 -37.15 3.83
N LEU A 160 -2.83 -36.03 3.19
CA LEU A 160 -1.66 -35.95 2.33
C LEU A 160 -0.48 -35.51 3.19
N ARG A 161 0.47 -36.41 3.48
CA ARG A 161 1.61 -36.12 4.35
C ARG A 161 2.90 -36.01 3.56
N LEU A 162 3.68 -34.96 3.82
CA LEU A 162 5.01 -34.80 3.24
C LEU A 162 6.07 -35.61 4.01
N LEU A 163 7.02 -36.18 3.28
CA LEU A 163 8.21 -36.86 3.80
C LEU A 163 9.51 -36.12 3.44
N SER A 164 9.43 -35.09 2.61
CA SER A 164 10.50 -34.14 2.29
C SER A 164 9.90 -32.82 1.80
N ASN A 165 10.75 -31.88 1.38
CA ASN A 165 10.29 -30.66 0.73
C ASN A 165 9.65 -30.97 -0.63
N VAL A 166 8.49 -30.39 -0.91
CA VAL A 166 7.70 -30.62 -2.12
C VAL A 166 7.37 -29.31 -2.83
N THR A 167 7.39 -29.34 -4.15
CA THR A 167 7.02 -28.22 -5.02
C THR A 167 5.67 -28.49 -5.68
N VAL A 168 4.70 -27.63 -5.46
CA VAL A 168 3.46 -27.61 -6.25
C VAL A 168 3.77 -26.98 -7.60
N LEU A 169 3.43 -27.64 -8.71
CA LEU A 169 3.69 -27.13 -10.05
C LEU A 169 2.73 -26.00 -10.44
N ALA A 170 3.15 -25.13 -11.35
CA ALA A 170 2.26 -24.13 -11.95
C ALA A 170 1.10 -24.80 -12.70
N GLY A 171 -0.06 -24.13 -12.74
CA GLY A 171 -1.30 -24.69 -13.32
C GLY A 171 -2.08 -25.64 -12.41
N THR A 172 -1.55 -25.98 -11.25
CA THR A 172 -2.23 -26.80 -10.23
C THR A 172 -3.43 -26.06 -9.61
N ASP A 173 -4.54 -26.75 -9.35
CA ASP A 173 -5.70 -26.27 -8.59
C ASP A 173 -6.31 -27.37 -7.70
N LEU A 174 -5.64 -27.67 -6.58
CA LEU A 174 -6.03 -28.76 -5.69
C LEU A 174 -6.88 -28.30 -4.50
N LYS A 175 -7.81 -29.15 -4.11
CA LYS A 175 -8.80 -28.86 -3.06
C LYS A 175 -8.79 -29.93 -1.97
N TRP A 176 -8.74 -29.50 -0.72
CA TRP A 176 -8.98 -30.32 0.47
C TRP A 176 -10.30 -29.91 1.09
N ASN A 177 -11.16 -30.88 1.38
CA ASN A 177 -12.40 -30.70 2.15
C ASN A 177 -12.52 -31.83 3.17
N ASN A 178 -13.69 -31.96 3.81
CA ASN A 178 -13.92 -32.89 4.93
C ASN A 178 -12.84 -32.71 6.02
N ASN A 179 -12.74 -33.63 6.98
CA ASN A 179 -11.74 -33.53 8.06
C ASN A 179 -10.32 -33.95 7.60
N ASN A 180 -9.98 -33.71 6.33
CA ASN A 180 -8.69 -34.06 5.76
C ASN A 180 -7.62 -33.01 6.09
N VAL A 181 -6.36 -33.44 6.04
CA VAL A 181 -5.22 -32.58 6.37
C VAL A 181 -4.17 -32.59 5.26
N LEU A 182 -3.79 -31.41 4.79
CA LEU A 182 -2.53 -31.21 4.08
C LEU A 182 -1.41 -31.09 5.13
N ASN A 183 -0.77 -32.22 5.43
CA ASN A 183 0.21 -32.30 6.50
C ASN A 183 1.64 -32.10 5.98
N LEU A 184 2.15 -30.89 6.18
CA LEU A 184 3.52 -30.50 5.83
C LEU A 184 4.60 -31.21 6.64
N ASN A 185 4.25 -31.76 7.81
CA ASN A 185 5.10 -32.67 8.58
C ASN A 185 6.54 -32.16 8.79
N GLY A 186 6.73 -30.89 9.16
CA GLY A 186 8.08 -30.35 9.39
C GLY A 186 8.83 -29.87 8.14
N PHE A 187 8.25 -30.03 6.95
CA PHE A 187 8.88 -29.70 5.69
C PHE A 187 8.34 -28.41 5.08
N THR A 188 8.99 -27.99 4.00
CA THR A 188 8.57 -26.87 3.17
C THR A 188 7.71 -27.36 2.01
N LEU A 189 6.54 -26.73 1.83
CA LEU A 189 5.77 -26.83 0.59
C LEU A 189 5.87 -25.50 -0.17
N THR A 190 6.39 -25.55 -1.39
CA THR A 190 6.46 -24.40 -2.29
C THR A 190 5.31 -24.43 -3.27
N ASN A 191 4.30 -23.59 -3.08
CA ASN A 191 3.14 -23.48 -3.94
C ASN A 191 3.40 -22.57 -5.15
N ASN A 192 3.40 -23.10 -6.38
CA ASN A 192 3.38 -22.30 -7.62
C ASN A 192 2.02 -22.32 -8.35
N GLY A 193 1.00 -22.95 -7.76
CA GLY A 193 -0.35 -23.05 -8.31
C GLY A 193 -1.39 -22.53 -7.32
N LYS A 194 -2.56 -23.18 -7.30
CA LYS A 194 -3.66 -22.91 -6.38
C LYS A 194 -3.87 -24.09 -5.43
N ILE A 195 -3.86 -23.79 -4.13
CA ILE A 195 -4.17 -24.73 -3.05
C ILE A 195 -5.38 -24.20 -2.29
N GLN A 196 -6.39 -25.04 -2.13
CA GLN A 196 -7.63 -24.67 -1.44
C GLN A 196 -7.86 -25.57 -0.24
N ILE A 197 -7.82 -25.00 0.96
CA ILE A 197 -8.13 -25.65 2.22
C ILE A 197 -9.55 -25.21 2.62
N LEU A 198 -10.51 -26.05 2.28
CA LEU A 198 -11.93 -25.77 2.45
C LEU A 198 -12.45 -26.33 3.76
N ASN A 199 -13.30 -25.58 4.45
CA ASN A 199 -13.91 -26.06 5.70
C ASN A 199 -14.50 -27.49 5.57
N PRO A 200 -14.23 -28.42 6.51
CA PRO A 200 -13.45 -28.27 7.75
C PRO A 200 -11.96 -28.67 7.64
N ALA A 201 -11.42 -28.86 6.43
CA ALA A 201 -10.05 -29.32 6.21
C ALA A 201 -9.02 -28.38 6.85
N SER A 202 -7.85 -28.93 7.17
CA SER A 202 -6.76 -28.18 7.80
C SER A 202 -5.45 -28.28 7.01
N ILE A 203 -4.58 -27.31 7.23
CA ILE A 203 -3.15 -27.44 6.98
C ILE A 203 -2.43 -27.81 8.29
N SER A 204 -1.28 -28.47 8.18
CA SER A 204 -0.42 -29.05 9.24
C SER A 204 -0.59 -28.52 10.68
N ASN A 205 -0.41 -29.41 11.65
CA ASN A 205 -0.36 -29.10 13.08
C ASN A 205 1.08 -29.05 13.65
N ARG A 206 2.11 -29.23 12.81
CA ARG A 206 3.52 -29.25 13.22
C ARG A 206 4.27 -28.06 12.62
N ALA A 207 5.28 -27.57 13.34
CA ALA A 207 6.18 -26.51 12.87
C ALA A 207 6.65 -26.78 11.43
N SER A 208 6.21 -26.00 10.45
CA SER A 208 6.45 -26.22 9.01
C SER A 208 6.44 -24.91 8.23
N THR A 209 6.82 -24.93 6.95
CA THR A 209 6.84 -23.73 6.09
C THR A 209 5.95 -23.92 4.86
N PHE A 210 5.08 -22.95 4.60
CA PHE A 210 4.33 -22.85 3.35
C PHE A 210 4.79 -21.60 2.60
N ILE A 211 5.34 -21.78 1.41
CA ILE A 211 5.74 -20.68 0.53
C ILE A 211 4.67 -20.53 -0.56
N ASN A 212 3.95 -19.41 -0.57
CA ASN A 212 3.09 -19.03 -1.68
C ASN A 212 3.94 -18.25 -2.68
N ALA A 213 4.40 -18.93 -3.73
CA ALA A 213 5.33 -18.38 -4.71
C ALA A 213 4.65 -17.35 -5.63
N ALA A 214 5.40 -16.79 -6.58
CA ALA A 214 4.90 -15.75 -7.46
C ALA A 214 3.65 -16.20 -8.23
N ASN A 215 2.63 -15.34 -8.30
CA ASN A 215 1.32 -15.60 -8.92
C ASN A 215 0.54 -16.80 -8.34
N ALA A 216 1.01 -17.43 -7.27
CA ALA A 216 0.33 -18.55 -6.64
C ALA A 216 -0.87 -18.09 -5.79
N TYR A 217 -1.77 -19.01 -5.48
CA TYR A 217 -3.00 -18.74 -4.76
C TYR A 217 -3.21 -19.72 -3.61
N LEU A 218 -3.46 -19.20 -2.40
CA LEU A 218 -3.90 -19.99 -1.25
C LEU A 218 -5.30 -19.56 -0.83
N VAL A 219 -6.26 -20.49 -0.82
CA VAL A 219 -7.59 -20.31 -0.23
C VAL A 219 -7.63 -21.03 1.11
N TYR A 220 -8.07 -20.34 2.18
CA TYR A 220 -8.28 -20.93 3.50
C TYR A 220 -9.65 -20.53 4.06
N THR A 221 -10.63 -21.45 4.01
CA THR A 221 -12.00 -21.18 4.49
C THR A 221 -12.36 -21.96 5.76
N ARG A 222 -11.40 -22.67 6.36
CA ARG A 222 -11.62 -23.42 7.60
C ARG A 222 -12.15 -22.50 8.70
N GLN A 223 -13.17 -22.95 9.44
CA GLN A 223 -13.73 -22.22 10.57
C GLN A 223 -12.84 -22.27 11.83
N ALA A 224 -11.54 -22.09 11.68
CA ALA A 224 -10.55 -21.98 12.76
C ALA A 224 -9.41 -21.05 12.31
N SER A 225 -8.69 -20.43 13.26
CA SER A 225 -7.51 -19.61 12.92
C SER A 225 -6.51 -20.40 12.07
N PHE A 226 -5.78 -19.69 11.20
CA PHE A 226 -4.69 -20.32 10.46
C PHE A 226 -3.66 -20.91 11.45
N PRO A 227 -3.14 -22.13 11.25
CA PRO A 227 -2.28 -22.77 12.23
C PRO A 227 -1.06 -21.91 12.58
N ASN A 228 -0.88 -21.62 13.87
CA ASN A 228 0.25 -20.84 14.38
C ASN A 228 1.59 -21.60 14.34
N THR A 229 1.58 -22.86 13.91
CA THR A 229 2.77 -23.68 13.68
C THR A 229 3.26 -23.62 12.23
N VAL A 230 2.49 -23.05 11.30
CA VAL A 230 2.89 -22.93 9.90
C VAL A 230 3.37 -21.51 9.62
N VAL A 231 4.65 -21.37 9.27
CA VAL A 231 5.19 -20.11 8.75
C VAL A 231 4.69 -19.93 7.32
N LEU A 232 3.85 -18.92 7.10
CA LEU A 232 3.32 -18.57 5.79
C LEU A 232 4.18 -17.47 5.16
N ASN A 233 4.97 -17.83 4.15
CA ASN A 233 5.70 -16.87 3.32
C ASN A 233 4.89 -16.57 2.07
N ALA A 234 4.23 -15.41 2.03
CA ALA A 234 3.32 -15.03 0.96
C ALA A 234 3.64 -13.64 0.37
N SER A 235 4.90 -13.20 0.36
CA SER A 235 5.28 -11.88 -0.16
C SER A 235 5.77 -11.88 -1.62
N ALA A 236 5.83 -13.03 -2.30
CA ALA A 236 6.29 -13.12 -3.68
C ALA A 236 5.37 -12.38 -4.67
N SER A 237 5.93 -11.78 -5.73
CA SER A 237 5.15 -10.93 -6.64
C SER A 237 3.91 -11.62 -7.22
N GLY A 238 2.78 -10.91 -7.25
CA GLY A 238 1.54 -11.36 -7.87
C GLY A 238 0.73 -12.41 -7.10
N ASN A 239 1.27 -13.00 -6.03
CA ASN A 239 0.56 -14.05 -5.30
C ASN A 239 -0.62 -13.50 -4.48
N THR A 240 -1.59 -14.37 -4.17
CA THR A 240 -2.77 -14.03 -3.37
C THR A 240 -2.99 -15.04 -2.25
N VAL A 241 -3.29 -14.55 -1.05
CA VAL A 241 -3.84 -15.34 0.05
C VAL A 241 -5.26 -14.87 0.33
N GLU A 242 -6.19 -15.80 0.32
CA GLU A 242 -7.60 -15.58 0.65
C GLU A 242 -7.95 -16.26 1.96
N TYR A 243 -8.43 -15.48 2.92
CA TYR A 243 -9.06 -15.99 4.13
C TYR A 243 -10.57 -15.82 4.01
N GLY A 244 -11.29 -16.95 4.04
CA GLY A 244 -12.69 -17.04 3.64
C GLY A 244 -13.59 -17.77 4.62
N ALA A 245 -13.25 -17.78 5.91
CA ALA A 245 -13.96 -18.57 6.90
C ALA A 245 -15.41 -18.08 7.10
N GLY A 246 -16.34 -19.02 7.27
CA GLY A 246 -17.71 -18.75 7.72
C GLY A 246 -17.90 -18.93 9.23
N GLY A 247 -19.10 -18.61 9.73
CA GLY A 247 -19.47 -18.80 11.14
C GLY A 247 -19.28 -17.56 12.01
N ALA A 248 -19.71 -17.61 13.28
CA ALA A 248 -19.82 -16.42 14.12
C ALA A 248 -18.55 -16.04 14.91
N THR A 249 -17.54 -16.90 14.94
CA THR A 249 -16.38 -16.77 15.84
C THR A 249 -15.18 -16.18 15.11
N THR A 250 -14.43 -15.30 15.78
CA THR A 250 -13.29 -14.60 15.20
C THR A 250 -12.17 -15.55 14.79
N ARG A 251 -11.54 -15.28 13.64
CA ARG A 251 -10.46 -16.10 13.06
C ARG A 251 -9.21 -15.28 12.81
N THR A 252 -8.12 -15.70 13.43
CA THR A 252 -6.82 -15.04 13.25
C THR A 252 -6.14 -15.58 11.99
N MET A 253 -5.63 -14.68 11.17
CA MET A 253 -4.73 -15.02 10.05
C MET A 253 -3.42 -15.65 10.54
N ALA A 254 -2.53 -16.01 9.61
CA ALA A 254 -1.23 -16.58 9.93
C ALA A 254 -0.46 -15.73 10.97
N SER A 255 -0.13 -16.37 12.09
CA SER A 255 0.45 -15.75 13.29
C SER A 255 1.74 -16.41 13.77
N ALA A 256 2.22 -17.44 13.05
CA ALA A 256 3.53 -18.02 13.31
C ALA A 256 4.62 -16.95 13.10
N ALA A 257 5.67 -16.95 13.93
CA ALA A 257 6.79 -16.04 13.76
C ALA A 257 7.38 -16.15 12.34
N GLY A 258 7.60 -15.01 11.68
CA GLY A 258 8.01 -14.95 10.28
C GLY A 258 6.85 -14.91 9.27
N SER A 259 5.59 -15.04 9.73
CA SER A 259 4.39 -14.74 8.93
C SER A 259 4.05 -13.23 8.98
N GLY A 260 3.01 -12.82 8.26
CA GLY A 260 2.50 -11.44 8.29
C GLY A 260 2.91 -10.59 7.08
N ASN A 261 3.60 -11.17 6.11
CA ASN A 261 3.92 -10.51 4.84
C ASN A 261 3.13 -11.16 3.70
N TYR A 262 2.43 -10.33 2.94
CA TYR A 262 1.56 -10.72 1.84
C TYR A 262 1.91 -9.91 0.59
N PHE A 263 1.65 -10.47 -0.58
CA PHE A 263 1.54 -9.69 -1.81
C PHE A 263 0.12 -9.17 -1.93
N ASN A 264 -0.85 -9.98 -2.38
CA ASN A 264 -2.27 -9.65 -2.27
C ASN A 264 -2.91 -10.37 -1.09
N LEU A 265 -3.77 -9.67 -0.36
CA LEU A 265 -4.55 -10.20 0.75
C LEU A 265 -6.04 -10.00 0.48
N LEU A 266 -6.78 -11.11 0.43
CA LEU A 266 -8.21 -11.12 0.19
C LEU A 266 -8.96 -11.67 1.40
N PHE A 267 -10.00 -10.97 1.82
CA PHE A 267 -10.94 -11.43 2.83
C PHE A 267 -12.29 -11.72 2.19
N SER A 268 -12.79 -12.93 2.42
CA SER A 268 -14.10 -13.41 1.98
C SER A 268 -14.81 -14.14 3.13
N GLY A 269 -16.00 -14.69 2.91
CA GLY A 269 -16.76 -15.38 3.95
C GLY A 269 -17.34 -14.41 5.00
N SER A 270 -18.18 -14.96 5.88
CA SER A 270 -18.98 -14.16 6.84
C SER A 270 -18.43 -14.12 8.26
N ALA A 271 -17.38 -14.89 8.56
CA ALA A 271 -16.79 -14.84 9.90
C ALA A 271 -16.02 -13.55 10.11
N PRO A 272 -16.07 -12.96 11.33
CA PRO A 272 -15.12 -11.95 11.71
C PRO A 272 -13.70 -12.50 11.60
N GLN A 273 -12.84 -11.79 10.90
CA GLN A 273 -11.44 -12.16 10.70
C GLN A 273 -10.57 -11.16 11.41
N GLN A 274 -9.42 -11.58 11.90
CA GLN A 274 -8.49 -10.74 12.62
C GLN A 274 -7.11 -10.83 11.99
N MET A 275 -6.46 -9.67 11.89
CA MET A 275 -5.06 -9.57 11.52
C MET A 275 -4.17 -10.47 12.38
N GLY A 276 -3.04 -10.91 11.83
CA GLY A 276 -2.06 -11.73 12.56
C GLY A 276 -1.47 -10.99 13.76
N THR A 277 -0.71 -11.68 14.59
CA THR A 277 -0.15 -11.13 15.85
C THR A 277 1.09 -10.24 15.66
N THR A 278 1.46 -9.93 14.42
CA THR A 278 2.58 -9.06 14.04
C THR A 278 2.09 -7.91 13.16
N THR A 279 2.97 -6.95 12.86
CA THR A 279 2.73 -5.98 11.78
C THR A 279 2.46 -6.72 10.47
N THR A 280 1.41 -6.32 9.77
CA THR A 280 1.03 -6.88 8.47
C THR A 280 1.59 -6.00 7.35
N ASN A 281 2.44 -6.55 6.49
CA ASN A 281 2.94 -5.84 5.31
C ASN A 281 2.33 -6.44 4.04
N ILE A 282 1.74 -5.59 3.19
CA ILE A 282 1.04 -5.99 1.98
C ILE A 282 1.68 -5.24 0.81
N ALA A 283 2.36 -5.98 -0.08
CA ALA A 283 3.06 -5.41 -1.22
C ALA A 283 2.12 -5.05 -2.39
N GLY A 284 0.99 -5.74 -2.50
CA GLY A 284 -0.09 -5.52 -3.45
C GLY A 284 -1.33 -4.99 -2.76
N ASN A 285 -2.50 -5.53 -3.11
CA ASN A 285 -3.79 -5.02 -2.66
C ASN A 285 -4.29 -5.72 -1.40
N ILE A 286 -5.06 -5.00 -0.60
CA ILE A 286 -6.00 -5.57 0.37
C ILE A 286 -7.43 -5.41 -0.17
N THR A 287 -8.16 -6.52 -0.20
CA THR A 287 -9.56 -6.55 -0.64
C THR A 287 -10.43 -7.18 0.43
N ILE A 288 -11.48 -6.49 0.83
CA ILE A 288 -12.48 -6.95 1.79
C ILE A 288 -13.79 -7.13 1.00
N ASN A 289 -14.14 -8.38 0.70
CA ASN A 289 -15.33 -8.70 -0.08
C ASN A 289 -16.61 -8.52 0.73
N SER A 290 -17.73 -8.46 0.01
CA SER A 290 -19.08 -8.44 0.58
C SER A 290 -19.26 -9.45 1.71
N GLY A 291 -19.73 -8.97 2.87
CA GLY A 291 -20.01 -9.79 4.04
C GLY A 291 -18.80 -10.16 4.89
N ALA A 292 -17.58 -9.89 4.45
CA ALA A 292 -16.39 -10.09 5.27
C ALA A 292 -16.25 -8.95 6.29
N THR A 293 -15.91 -9.29 7.52
CA THR A 293 -15.53 -8.31 8.56
C THR A 293 -14.09 -8.55 8.96
N VAL A 294 -13.25 -7.51 8.90
CA VAL A 294 -11.81 -7.60 9.18
C VAL A 294 -11.46 -6.69 10.34
N SER A 295 -11.10 -7.28 11.46
CA SER A 295 -10.54 -6.59 12.61
C SER A 295 -9.04 -6.43 12.45
N ALA A 296 -8.59 -5.18 12.55
CA ALA A 296 -7.19 -4.88 12.77
C ALA A 296 -6.71 -5.38 14.13
N ASN A 297 -5.45 -5.08 14.43
CA ASN A 297 -4.84 -5.39 15.71
C ASN A 297 -5.05 -4.30 16.76
N THR A 298 -4.73 -4.63 18.00
CA THR A 298 -4.57 -3.68 19.10
C THR A 298 -3.08 -3.31 19.30
N GLY A 299 -2.78 -2.09 19.70
CA GLY A 299 -1.42 -1.65 20.01
C GLY A 299 -0.57 -1.40 18.75
N THR A 300 0.74 -1.66 18.83
CA THR A 300 1.74 -1.22 17.82
C THR A 300 1.80 -2.08 16.54
N ARG A 301 0.83 -2.96 16.31
CA ARG A 301 0.84 -3.93 15.22
C ARG A 301 0.16 -3.33 13.98
N ASN A 302 0.93 -2.61 13.18
CA ASN A 302 0.40 -1.79 12.09
C ASN A 302 0.07 -2.60 10.83
N ILE A 303 -0.66 -1.97 9.91
CA ILE A 303 -0.93 -2.48 8.55
C ILE A 303 -0.23 -1.54 7.57
N ASN A 304 0.71 -2.06 6.79
CA ASN A 304 1.41 -1.32 5.74
C ASN A 304 0.97 -1.83 4.38
N VAL A 305 0.53 -0.93 3.50
CA VAL A 305 -0.02 -1.26 2.18
C VAL A 305 0.72 -0.49 1.10
N LYS A 306 1.28 -1.22 0.13
CA LYS A 306 1.92 -0.65 -1.07
C LYS A 306 1.02 -0.65 -2.31
N GLY A 307 -0.07 -1.42 -2.33
CA GLY A 307 -1.11 -1.36 -3.36
C GLY A 307 -2.37 -0.66 -2.89
N ASN A 308 -3.53 -1.10 -3.40
CA ASN A 308 -4.83 -0.48 -3.15
C ASN A 308 -5.54 -1.07 -1.94
N TRP A 309 -6.39 -0.26 -1.32
CA TRP A 309 -7.37 -0.67 -0.31
C TRP A 309 -8.75 -0.73 -0.94
N VAL A 310 -9.39 -1.89 -0.91
CA VAL A 310 -10.67 -2.15 -1.56
C VAL A 310 -11.67 -2.68 -0.53
N ASP A 311 -12.55 -1.81 -0.03
CA ASP A 311 -13.67 -2.16 0.88
C ASP A 311 -15.02 -1.62 0.37
N ASN A 312 -15.08 -1.17 -0.89
CA ASN A 312 -16.32 -0.72 -1.53
C ASN A 312 -17.21 -1.87 -2.05
N LEU A 313 -16.89 -3.11 -1.69
CA LEU A 313 -17.61 -4.32 -2.11
C LEU A 313 -18.66 -4.77 -1.08
N GLY A 314 -18.91 -3.97 -0.03
CA GLY A 314 -19.82 -4.30 1.07
C GLY A 314 -19.16 -5.13 2.18
N GLY A 315 -17.84 -5.03 2.32
CA GLY A 315 -17.10 -5.52 3.47
C GLY A 315 -17.20 -4.56 4.66
N SER A 316 -16.48 -4.88 5.73
CA SER A 316 -16.33 -4.01 6.90
C SER A 316 -14.95 -4.14 7.51
N PHE A 317 -14.26 -3.01 7.69
CA PHE A 317 -13.05 -2.91 8.47
C PHE A 317 -13.32 -2.40 9.90
N LEU A 318 -12.78 -3.10 10.90
CA LEU A 318 -12.78 -2.67 12.30
C LEU A 318 -11.35 -2.26 12.67
N PRO A 319 -11.05 -0.94 12.77
CA PRO A 319 -9.67 -0.45 12.85
C PRO A 319 -8.96 -0.74 14.17
N GLN A 320 -9.71 -1.14 15.21
CA GLN A 320 -9.18 -1.38 16.57
C GLN A 320 -8.28 -0.23 17.03
N THR A 321 -7.00 -0.49 17.31
CA THR A 321 -6.04 0.56 17.69
C THR A 321 -4.77 0.58 16.83
N SER A 322 -4.82 0.00 15.63
CA SER A 322 -3.66 -0.08 14.72
C SER A 322 -3.59 1.11 13.77
N THR A 323 -2.37 1.51 13.40
CA THR A 323 -2.16 2.44 12.29
C THR A 323 -2.23 1.71 10.95
N VAL A 324 -2.95 2.27 9.99
CA VAL A 324 -2.86 1.90 8.57
C VAL A 324 -1.95 2.88 7.84
N THR A 325 -0.98 2.39 7.09
CA THR A 325 -0.01 3.19 6.35
C THR A 325 -0.03 2.87 4.86
N PHE A 326 -0.28 3.88 4.03
CA PHE A 326 -0.10 3.81 2.58
C PHE A 326 1.31 4.30 2.22
N ASN A 327 2.19 3.37 1.82
CA ASN A 327 3.63 3.60 1.66
C ASN A 327 4.20 3.05 0.34
N ALA A 328 3.46 3.16 -0.75
CA ALA A 328 4.00 2.85 -2.07
C ALA A 328 5.25 3.71 -2.37
N THR A 329 6.21 3.13 -3.10
CA THR A 329 7.45 3.79 -3.53
C THR A 329 7.55 3.90 -5.05
N ALA A 330 6.62 3.27 -5.79
CA ALA A 330 6.69 3.13 -7.25
C ALA A 330 5.31 3.13 -7.94
N ALA A 331 4.23 3.46 -7.21
CA ALA A 331 2.88 3.46 -7.74
C ALA A 331 1.96 4.43 -6.99
N ASN A 332 0.88 4.84 -7.66
CA ASN A 332 -0.26 5.47 -7.00
C ASN A 332 -1.11 4.40 -6.31
N GLN A 333 -1.87 4.82 -5.30
CA GLN A 333 -2.74 3.95 -4.50
C GLN A 333 -4.16 4.53 -4.49
N THR A 334 -5.15 3.67 -4.26
CA THR A 334 -6.53 4.08 -4.02
C THR A 334 -7.06 3.54 -2.71
N ILE A 335 -7.97 4.30 -2.09
CA ILE A 335 -8.83 3.85 -0.99
C ILE A 335 -10.26 3.83 -1.51
N SER A 336 -10.74 2.65 -1.88
CA SER A 336 -12.12 2.46 -2.30
C SER A 336 -12.96 2.11 -1.08
N SER A 337 -13.53 3.13 -0.45
CA SER A 337 -14.28 3.03 0.81
C SER A 337 -15.68 2.43 0.63
N PRO A 338 -16.25 1.80 1.68
CA PRO A 338 -17.65 1.39 1.68
C PRO A 338 -18.60 2.61 1.63
N ALA A 339 -19.88 2.35 1.38
CA ALA A 339 -20.93 3.36 1.49
C ALA A 339 -20.96 3.91 2.93
N GLY A 340 -20.81 5.24 3.08
CA GLY A 340 -20.68 5.90 4.39
C GLY A 340 -19.24 6.27 4.77
N GLY A 341 -18.24 5.71 4.10
CA GLY A 341 -16.82 6.01 4.30
C GLY A 341 -16.07 4.92 5.07
N GLU A 342 -14.75 4.90 4.89
CA GLU A 342 -13.85 3.97 5.57
C GLU A 342 -13.34 4.58 6.88
N THR A 343 -13.29 3.81 7.96
CA THR A 343 -12.82 4.28 9.26
C THR A 343 -11.44 3.76 9.58
N PHE A 344 -10.52 4.68 9.87
CA PHE A 344 -9.21 4.35 10.41
C PHE A 344 -9.09 4.77 11.87
N TYR A 345 -8.28 4.02 12.63
CA TYR A 345 -7.84 4.47 13.95
C TYR A 345 -6.83 5.59 13.73
N ASP A 346 -5.60 5.26 13.36
CA ASP A 346 -4.65 6.22 12.79
C ASP A 346 -4.41 5.90 11.31
N LEU A 347 -4.31 6.93 10.47
CA LEU A 347 -4.04 6.81 9.04
C LEU A 347 -2.75 7.56 8.73
N THR A 348 -1.78 6.89 8.09
CA THR A 348 -0.56 7.52 7.58
C THR A 348 -0.51 7.46 6.06
N ILE A 349 -0.24 8.59 5.44
CA ILE A 349 0.10 8.73 4.02
C ILE A 349 1.59 9.02 3.90
N ASN A 350 2.32 8.09 3.29
CA ASN A 350 3.76 8.16 3.06
C ASN A 350 4.10 7.56 1.68
N ASN A 351 3.31 7.91 0.66
CA ASN A 351 3.58 7.48 -0.69
C ASN A 351 4.79 8.28 -1.22
N THR A 352 5.91 7.60 -1.41
CA THR A 352 7.19 8.21 -1.83
C THR A 352 7.45 8.05 -3.33
N ASN A 353 6.49 7.50 -4.09
CA ASN A 353 6.50 7.59 -5.54
C ASN A 353 6.56 9.06 -5.98
N THR A 354 7.24 9.36 -7.08
CA THR A 354 7.28 10.73 -7.63
C THR A 354 5.87 11.17 -8.02
N ASN A 355 5.37 12.26 -7.42
CA ASN A 355 3.95 12.68 -7.49
C ASN A 355 2.96 11.58 -7.04
N GLY A 356 3.43 10.69 -6.16
CA GLY A 356 2.69 9.56 -5.62
C GLY A 356 1.41 10.02 -4.94
N THR A 357 0.28 9.55 -5.46
CA THR A 357 -1.04 9.91 -4.96
C THR A 357 -1.69 8.71 -4.28
N VAL A 358 -2.36 8.97 -3.16
CA VAL A 358 -3.36 8.10 -2.54
C VAL A 358 -4.71 8.76 -2.78
N THR A 359 -5.49 8.22 -3.72
CA THR A 359 -6.80 8.77 -4.08
C THR A 359 -7.89 8.13 -3.25
N ALA A 360 -8.68 8.93 -2.54
CA ALA A 360 -9.86 8.44 -1.83
C ALA A 360 -11.05 8.36 -2.80
N ASN A 361 -11.48 7.15 -3.13
CA ASN A 361 -12.68 6.85 -3.93
C ASN A 361 -13.90 6.64 -3.02
N GLY A 362 -14.09 7.55 -2.07
CA GLY A 362 -15.13 7.49 -1.04
C GLY A 362 -14.72 8.26 0.21
N GLY A 363 -15.63 8.38 1.17
CA GLY A 363 -15.36 9.07 2.43
C GLY A 363 -14.26 8.38 3.25
N ILE A 364 -13.54 9.17 4.04
CA ILE A 364 -12.59 8.69 5.05
C ILE A 364 -12.98 9.29 6.41
N GLN A 365 -12.93 8.46 7.44
CA GLN A 365 -13.21 8.84 8.82
C GLN A 365 -12.02 8.49 9.72
N ILE A 366 -11.66 9.39 10.62
CA ILE A 366 -10.63 9.16 11.64
C ILE A 366 -11.31 8.93 13.00
N THR A 367 -10.87 7.93 13.74
CA THR A 367 -11.42 7.65 15.08
C THR A 367 -11.18 8.83 16.03
N ASN A 368 -12.08 9.04 17.00
CA ASN A 368 -11.95 10.11 17.98
C ASN A 368 -10.56 10.18 18.64
N ALA A 369 -10.03 11.40 18.71
CA ALA A 369 -8.71 11.73 19.25
C ALA A 369 -7.53 11.02 18.53
N ARG A 370 -7.75 10.47 17.33
CA ARG A 370 -6.72 9.86 16.50
C ARG A 370 -6.36 10.71 15.32
N THR A 371 -5.33 10.30 14.58
CA THR A 371 -4.59 11.19 13.71
C THR A 371 -4.58 10.70 12.27
N LEU A 372 -4.93 11.60 11.35
CA LEU A 372 -4.45 11.54 9.98
C LEU A 372 -3.06 12.18 9.92
N ARG A 373 -2.07 11.44 9.45
CA ARG A 373 -0.69 11.90 9.27
C ARG A 373 -0.29 11.86 7.79
N ILE A 374 0.27 12.95 7.29
CA ILE A 374 0.88 13.01 5.96
C ILE A 374 2.38 13.34 6.11
N THR A 375 3.24 12.49 5.56
CA THR A 375 4.69 12.68 5.56
C THR A 375 5.29 12.76 4.17
N ALA A 376 4.68 12.09 3.19
CA ALA A 376 5.07 12.16 1.78
C ALA A 376 3.87 11.82 0.89
N GLY A 377 3.96 12.24 -0.38
CA GLY A 377 2.92 12.01 -1.38
C GLY A 377 1.71 12.91 -1.19
N ILE A 378 0.67 12.63 -1.96
CA ILE A 378 -0.58 13.39 -1.99
C ILE A 378 -1.70 12.50 -1.45
N LEU A 379 -2.45 12.96 -0.45
CA LEU A 379 -3.79 12.45 -0.17
C LEU A 379 -4.80 13.29 -0.97
N ASP A 380 -5.38 12.69 -2.01
CA ASP A 380 -6.40 13.36 -2.82
C ASP A 380 -7.80 12.91 -2.39
N MET A 381 -8.50 13.78 -1.67
CA MET A 381 -9.85 13.53 -1.20
C MET A 381 -10.91 13.75 -2.29
N GLN A 382 -10.55 14.34 -3.43
CA GLN A 382 -11.52 14.76 -4.44
C GLN A 382 -12.67 15.56 -3.76
N SER A 383 -13.93 15.26 -4.10
CA SER A 383 -15.13 15.83 -3.44
C SER A 383 -15.63 15.02 -2.22
N ASN A 384 -14.89 13.98 -1.81
CA ASN A 384 -15.30 13.09 -0.72
C ASN A 384 -15.12 13.74 0.65
N THR A 385 -15.84 13.20 1.64
CA THR A 385 -15.78 13.65 3.03
C THR A 385 -14.51 13.12 3.72
N LEU A 386 -13.80 13.99 4.44
CA LEU A 386 -12.73 13.65 5.38
C LEU A 386 -13.14 14.05 6.80
N THR A 387 -13.75 13.15 7.55
CA THR A 387 -14.35 13.46 8.86
C THR A 387 -13.77 12.61 9.98
N GLN A 388 -14.41 12.64 11.15
CA GLN A 388 -14.09 11.81 12.29
C GLN A 388 -15.34 11.08 12.80
N ILE A 389 -15.14 9.92 13.43
CA ILE A 389 -16.21 9.24 14.16
C ILE A 389 -16.24 9.76 15.60
N SER A 390 -17.38 10.34 15.97
CA SER A 390 -17.74 10.78 17.34
C SER A 390 -16.66 11.61 18.04
N GLY A 391 -16.71 12.94 17.93
CA GLY A 391 -15.76 13.84 18.60
C GLY A 391 -14.85 14.55 17.60
N SER A 392 -13.53 14.51 17.84
CA SER A 392 -12.53 15.29 17.09
C SER A 392 -11.39 14.42 16.56
N GLY A 393 -11.09 14.50 15.27
CA GLY A 393 -9.91 13.86 14.66
C GLY A 393 -8.78 14.85 14.47
N ASN A 394 -7.55 14.43 14.75
CA ASN A 394 -6.34 15.24 14.63
C ASN A 394 -5.75 15.17 13.23
N PHE A 395 -5.01 16.21 12.84
CA PHE A 395 -4.25 16.24 11.60
C PHE A 395 -2.79 16.62 11.87
N THR A 396 -1.86 15.83 11.32
CA THR A 396 -0.42 16.12 11.38
C THR A 396 0.19 16.07 9.99
N ALA A 397 0.98 17.09 9.65
CA ALA A 397 1.71 17.11 8.39
C ALA A 397 3.17 17.55 8.61
N THR A 398 4.10 16.73 8.14
CA THR A 398 5.54 17.03 8.13
C THR A 398 6.09 17.16 6.70
N GLY A 399 5.29 16.79 5.71
CA GLY A 399 5.58 16.81 4.28
C GLY A 399 4.33 16.43 3.50
N GLY A 400 4.47 16.19 2.19
CA GLY A 400 3.36 15.80 1.31
C GLY A 400 2.27 16.87 1.12
N GLU A 401 1.12 16.45 0.61
CA GLU A 401 -0.02 17.31 0.28
C GLU A 401 -1.35 16.70 0.73
N LEU A 402 -2.22 17.50 1.36
CA LEU A 402 -3.65 17.20 1.50
C LEU A 402 -4.42 18.02 0.46
N ARG A 403 -5.12 17.34 -0.47
CA ARG A 403 -5.90 18.00 -1.54
C ARG A 403 -7.39 17.72 -1.38
N MET A 404 -8.20 18.78 -1.44
CA MET A 404 -9.64 18.71 -1.15
C MET A 404 -10.47 19.62 -2.07
N ALA A 405 -11.43 19.02 -2.78
CA ALA A 405 -12.34 19.70 -3.71
C ALA A 405 -13.79 19.77 -3.19
N LYS A 406 -14.08 19.24 -2.01
CA LYS A 406 -15.41 19.25 -1.40
C LYS A 406 -15.93 20.69 -1.20
N LEU A 407 -17.22 20.88 -1.46
CA LEU A 407 -17.90 22.17 -1.40
C LEU A 407 -18.87 22.23 -0.21
N GLY A 408 -19.28 23.45 0.18
CA GLY A 408 -20.34 23.65 1.17
C GLY A 408 -19.97 23.31 2.62
N VAL A 409 -18.67 23.07 2.90
CA VAL A 409 -18.14 22.77 4.23
C VAL A 409 -16.90 23.61 4.53
N THR A 410 -16.52 23.66 5.80
CA THR A 410 -15.22 24.24 6.22
C THR A 410 -14.12 23.19 6.10
N LEU A 411 -13.06 23.51 5.36
CA LEU A 411 -11.95 22.62 5.06
C LEU A 411 -10.65 23.06 5.75
N PRO A 412 -9.78 22.12 6.17
CA PRO A 412 -10.06 20.68 6.27
C PRO A 412 -11.17 20.37 7.28
N GLU A 413 -11.92 19.29 7.06
CA GLU A 413 -13.15 18.96 7.81
C GLU A 413 -12.88 18.46 9.25
N LEU A 414 -11.71 17.85 9.50
CA LEU A 414 -11.28 17.42 10.83
C LEU A 414 -11.31 18.59 11.84
N THR A 415 -11.72 18.32 13.08
CA THR A 415 -11.93 19.38 14.10
C THR A 415 -11.01 19.26 15.33
N GLY A 416 -10.10 18.29 15.34
CA GLY A 416 -9.14 18.09 16.42
C GLY A 416 -7.91 18.99 16.32
N THR A 417 -6.83 18.54 16.93
CA THR A 417 -5.57 19.28 16.97
C THR A 417 -4.87 19.20 15.62
N TYR A 418 -4.37 20.35 15.16
CA TYR A 418 -3.53 20.48 13.97
C TYR A 418 -2.07 20.67 14.39
N ASN A 419 -1.18 19.81 13.90
CA ASN A 419 0.27 19.95 14.04
C ASN A 419 0.92 19.91 12.66
N ILE A 420 1.07 21.08 12.03
CA ILE A 420 1.55 21.20 10.66
C ILE A 420 2.93 21.87 10.67
N THR A 421 3.97 21.06 10.50
CA THR A 421 5.36 21.54 10.47
C THR A 421 5.95 21.53 9.06
N GLY A 422 5.27 20.91 8.10
CA GLY A 422 5.66 20.84 6.69
C GLY A 422 4.48 20.47 5.78
N GLY A 423 4.73 20.38 4.47
CA GLY A 423 3.74 20.01 3.46
C GLY A 423 2.82 21.14 3.00
N THR A 424 1.84 20.78 2.16
CA THR A 424 0.89 21.70 1.51
C THR A 424 -0.55 21.29 1.78
N ILE A 425 -1.43 22.27 2.02
CA ILE A 425 -2.88 22.07 2.00
C ILE A 425 -3.45 22.76 0.76
N THR A 426 -4.10 21.98 -0.10
CA THR A 426 -4.65 22.43 -1.38
C THR A 426 -6.18 22.42 -1.35
N PHE A 427 -6.76 23.58 -1.65
CA PHE A 427 -8.20 23.78 -1.83
C PHE A 427 -8.49 23.89 -3.32
N ASN A 428 -8.90 22.78 -3.97
CA ASN A 428 -9.02 22.68 -5.43
C ASN A 428 -10.46 22.60 -5.96
N GLY A 429 -11.47 22.90 -5.12
CA GLY A 429 -12.88 22.86 -5.54
C GLY A 429 -13.19 23.89 -6.63
N THR A 430 -13.97 23.51 -7.63
CA THR A 430 -14.42 24.42 -8.70
C THR A 430 -15.50 25.40 -8.24
N GLY A 431 -16.22 25.08 -7.16
CA GLY A 431 -17.18 25.96 -6.50
C GLY A 431 -16.64 26.58 -5.20
N ALA A 432 -17.55 27.20 -4.44
CA ALA A 432 -17.20 27.87 -3.19
C ALA A 432 -16.69 26.90 -2.11
N GLN A 433 -15.54 27.23 -1.52
CA GLN A 433 -14.95 26.51 -0.39
C GLN A 433 -14.72 27.47 0.79
N THR A 434 -14.89 26.98 2.01
CA THR A 434 -14.57 27.73 3.22
C THR A 434 -13.28 27.18 3.83
N ILE A 435 -12.32 28.04 4.13
CA ILE A 435 -11.01 27.71 4.69
C ILE A 435 -11.04 27.89 6.20
N ARG A 436 -10.65 26.86 6.95
CA ARG A 436 -10.62 26.87 8.42
C ARG A 436 -9.65 27.92 8.97
N SER A 437 -10.04 28.55 10.08
CA SER A 437 -9.17 29.43 10.86
C SER A 437 -8.06 28.64 11.55
N LEU A 438 -6.82 28.78 11.08
CA LEU A 438 -5.61 28.16 11.62
C LEU A 438 -4.55 29.26 11.88
N ASN A 439 -4.68 29.97 13.01
CA ASN A 439 -3.91 31.19 13.32
C ASN A 439 -3.02 31.12 14.56
N VAL A 440 -3.00 30.01 15.30
CA VAL A 440 -2.17 29.84 16.50
C VAL A 440 -1.31 28.59 16.35
N ALA A 441 -0.01 28.70 16.60
CA ALA A 441 0.89 27.56 16.55
C ALA A 441 0.48 26.48 17.58
N PRO A 442 0.59 25.17 17.27
CA PRO A 442 1.15 24.60 16.03
C PRO A 442 0.15 24.48 14.86
N ALA A 443 -1.07 24.98 15.03
CA ALA A 443 -2.15 24.95 14.05
C ALA A 443 -2.02 26.10 13.04
N ASN A 444 -0.90 26.17 12.31
CA ASN A 444 -0.70 27.10 11.20
C ASN A 444 -0.61 26.33 9.89
N TYR A 445 -1.02 26.94 8.78
CA TYR A 445 -0.71 26.38 7.47
C TYR A 445 0.81 26.43 7.26
N ASN A 446 1.41 25.35 6.74
CA ASN A 446 2.77 25.41 6.23
C ASN A 446 2.75 26.08 4.85
N ASN A 447 2.42 25.34 3.78
CA ASN A 447 2.10 25.91 2.49
C ASN A 447 0.59 25.85 2.24
N ILE A 448 0.05 26.82 1.52
CA ILE A 448 -1.35 26.83 1.08
C ILE A 448 -1.43 27.01 -0.43
N THR A 449 -2.27 26.19 -1.06
CA THR A 449 -2.60 26.31 -2.48
C THR A 449 -4.09 26.51 -2.67
N LEU A 450 -4.46 27.60 -3.31
CA LEU A 450 -5.80 27.88 -3.79
C LEU A 450 -5.85 27.59 -5.29
N SER A 451 -6.64 26.59 -5.67
CA SER A 451 -6.82 26.22 -7.07
C SER A 451 -8.27 25.84 -7.33
N GLY A 452 -8.62 25.60 -8.59
CA GLY A 452 -10.03 25.51 -8.98
C GLY A 452 -10.68 26.89 -8.87
N VAL A 453 -11.28 27.34 -9.97
CA VAL A 453 -11.75 28.73 -10.20
C VAL A 453 -12.81 29.26 -9.22
N GLY A 454 -13.21 28.49 -8.20
CA GLY A 454 -14.20 28.87 -7.21
C GLY A 454 -13.68 29.82 -6.13
N THR A 455 -14.58 30.54 -5.49
CA THR A 455 -14.29 31.41 -4.34
C THR A 455 -13.79 30.61 -3.13
N LYS A 456 -12.69 31.04 -2.52
CA LYS A 456 -12.13 30.48 -1.29
C LYS A 456 -12.32 31.51 -0.17
N THR A 457 -13.23 31.23 0.75
CA THR A 457 -13.59 32.15 1.83
C THR A 457 -12.87 31.76 3.11
N LEU A 458 -12.07 32.65 3.70
CA LEU A 458 -11.52 32.45 5.03
C LEU A 458 -12.65 32.46 6.08
N ALA A 459 -12.68 31.49 6.99
CA ALA A 459 -13.62 31.45 8.13
C ALA A 459 -13.14 32.24 9.35
N GLY A 460 -11.92 32.74 9.31
CA GLY A 460 -11.25 33.44 10.39
C GLY A 460 -9.83 33.83 9.97
N ASN A 461 -9.07 34.39 10.90
CA ASN A 461 -7.66 34.68 10.67
C ASN A 461 -6.89 33.38 10.41
N ILE A 462 -5.84 33.46 9.60
CA ILE A 462 -4.94 32.33 9.36
C ILE A 462 -3.48 32.79 9.46
N ALA A 463 -2.59 31.84 9.73
CA ALA A 463 -1.16 32.04 9.63
C ALA A 463 -0.55 31.02 8.66
N VAL A 464 0.42 31.48 7.86
CA VAL A 464 1.13 30.71 6.85
C VAL A 464 2.62 30.81 7.13
N ARG A 465 3.30 29.66 7.26
CA ARG A 465 4.73 29.57 7.56
C ARG A 465 5.62 29.38 6.33
N GLY A 466 5.04 28.95 5.21
CA GLY A 466 5.68 28.74 3.93
C GLY A 466 4.98 29.52 2.81
N ASP A 467 4.81 28.90 1.65
CA ASP A 467 4.35 29.61 0.45
C ASP A 467 2.82 29.75 0.35
N TRP A 468 2.39 30.85 -0.26
CA TRP A 468 1.02 31.09 -0.70
C TRP A 468 0.95 30.98 -2.22
N THR A 469 0.19 30.03 -2.72
CA THR A 469 -0.04 29.88 -4.17
C THR A 469 -1.52 29.98 -4.47
N ASN A 470 -1.90 30.85 -5.39
CA ASN A 470 -3.24 30.95 -5.93
C ASN A 470 -3.18 30.89 -7.46
N THR A 471 -3.81 29.87 -8.06
CA THR A 471 -3.75 29.62 -9.50
C THR A 471 -5.07 29.98 -10.19
N GLY A 472 -5.73 31.05 -9.77
CA GLY A 472 -6.95 31.58 -10.41
C GLY A 472 -8.24 31.42 -9.59
N SER A 473 -8.14 31.25 -8.28
CA SER A 473 -9.28 31.33 -7.35
C SER A 473 -9.48 32.77 -6.83
N THR A 474 -10.71 33.12 -6.47
CA THR A 474 -10.99 34.37 -5.74
C THR A 474 -10.86 34.14 -4.23
N LEU A 475 -9.97 34.85 -3.56
CA LEU A 475 -9.93 34.88 -2.08
C LEU A 475 -11.03 35.81 -1.55
N ALA A 476 -11.76 35.36 -0.54
CA ALA A 476 -12.79 36.13 0.16
C ALA A 476 -12.69 36.02 1.68
N GLY A 477 -13.41 36.90 2.38
CA GLY A 477 -13.43 36.97 3.84
C GLY A 477 -12.69 38.21 4.37
N ALA A 478 -13.26 38.85 5.39
CA ALA A 478 -12.72 40.05 6.02
C ALA A 478 -11.75 39.68 7.16
N PHE A 479 -10.73 38.88 6.85
CA PHE A 479 -9.79 38.32 7.83
C PHE A 479 -8.33 38.57 7.48
N THR A 480 -7.47 38.37 8.47
CA THR A 480 -6.03 38.58 8.36
C THR A 480 -5.31 37.30 7.93
N VAL A 481 -4.43 37.44 6.93
CA VAL A 481 -3.42 36.42 6.59
C VAL A 481 -2.09 36.84 7.20
N SER A 482 -1.56 36.04 8.11
CA SER A 482 -0.28 36.32 8.79
C SER A 482 0.84 35.47 8.21
N PHE A 483 1.85 36.09 7.62
CA PHE A 483 3.07 35.42 7.18
C PHE A 483 4.06 35.37 8.35
N THR A 484 4.45 34.17 8.76
CA THR A 484 5.19 33.91 10.03
C THR A 484 6.39 32.98 9.86
N GLY A 485 6.81 32.75 8.61
CA GLY A 485 7.88 31.84 8.24
C GLY A 485 9.27 32.32 8.64
N THR A 486 10.17 31.35 8.85
CA THR A 486 11.58 31.62 9.19
C THR A 486 12.47 31.73 7.95
N GLY A 487 12.08 31.10 6.83
CA GLY A 487 12.75 31.24 5.54
C GLY A 487 12.08 32.31 4.66
N THR A 488 12.50 32.39 3.39
CA THR A 488 11.76 33.13 2.37
C THR A 488 10.38 32.51 2.18
N GLN A 489 9.35 33.35 2.15
CA GLN A 489 7.98 32.95 1.79
C GLN A 489 7.62 33.61 0.46
N THR A 490 6.95 32.90 -0.43
CA THR A 490 6.55 33.42 -1.73
C THR A 490 5.04 33.51 -1.86
N ILE A 491 4.52 34.64 -2.35
CA ILE A 491 3.14 34.80 -2.79
C ILE A 491 3.13 34.68 -4.31
N THR A 492 2.32 33.74 -4.83
CA THR A 492 2.18 33.50 -6.27
C THR A 492 0.73 33.61 -6.68
N ASN A 493 0.42 34.54 -7.59
CA ASN A 493 -0.85 34.62 -8.31
C ASN A 493 -0.67 35.45 -9.58
N THR A 494 -0.73 34.81 -10.76
CA THR A 494 -0.48 35.48 -12.04
C THR A 494 -1.55 36.52 -12.41
N ALA A 495 -2.73 36.49 -11.78
CA ALA A 495 -3.79 37.47 -11.97
C ALA A 495 -3.76 38.60 -10.91
N GLY A 496 -2.78 38.56 -10.00
CA GLY A 496 -2.72 39.41 -8.81
C GLY A 496 -3.51 38.82 -7.64
N GLU A 497 -3.00 39.03 -6.42
CA GLU A 497 -3.60 38.52 -5.18
C GLU A 497 -4.26 39.64 -4.38
N ASN A 498 -5.43 39.36 -3.81
CA ASN A 498 -6.20 40.34 -3.05
C ASN A 498 -6.42 39.84 -1.62
N PHE A 499 -5.79 40.51 -0.65
CA PHE A 499 -6.01 40.26 0.77
C PHE A 499 -6.91 41.34 1.39
N ASN A 500 -7.68 40.94 2.40
CA ASN A 500 -8.33 41.93 3.27
C ASN A 500 -7.29 42.61 4.16
N SER A 501 -6.65 41.83 5.04
CA SER A 501 -5.60 42.32 5.93
C SER A 501 -4.42 41.35 5.90
N VAL A 502 -3.20 41.88 6.04
CA VAL A 502 -1.96 41.09 6.07
C VAL A 502 -1.14 41.48 7.28
N THR A 503 -0.60 40.48 7.98
CA THR A 503 0.48 40.69 8.94
C THR A 503 1.75 40.05 8.40
N VAL A 504 2.84 40.82 8.34
CA VAL A 504 4.18 40.34 8.04
C VAL A 504 4.94 40.28 9.36
N ASN A 505 5.26 39.05 9.76
CA ASN A 505 6.01 38.73 10.97
C ASN A 505 7.00 37.60 10.68
N THR A 506 7.76 37.80 9.61
CA THR A 506 8.70 36.80 9.06
C THR A 506 10.12 37.08 9.53
N ALA A 507 10.98 36.06 9.52
CA ALA A 507 12.42 36.24 9.69
C ALA A 507 13.14 36.43 8.34
N GLY A 508 12.78 35.61 7.33
CA GLY A 508 13.15 35.82 5.94
C GLY A 508 12.22 36.80 5.22
N PRO A 509 12.52 37.20 3.97
CA PRO A 509 11.66 38.11 3.23
C PRO A 509 10.35 37.43 2.77
N LEU A 510 9.25 38.18 2.82
CA LEU A 510 8.04 37.85 2.08
C LEU A 510 8.21 38.35 0.65
N THR A 511 8.22 37.45 -0.33
CA THR A 511 8.56 37.74 -1.72
C THR A 511 7.36 37.57 -2.63
N PHE A 512 7.18 38.46 -3.60
CA PHE A 512 6.18 38.26 -4.65
C PHE A 512 6.81 37.49 -5.82
N ALA A 513 6.10 36.49 -6.34
CA ALA A 513 6.51 35.83 -7.57
C ALA A 513 6.38 36.78 -8.78
N SER A 514 7.01 36.44 -9.89
CA SER A 514 6.83 37.16 -11.15
C SER A 514 5.36 37.33 -11.48
N THR A 515 4.98 38.50 -12.00
CA THR A 515 3.59 38.86 -12.39
C THR A 515 2.56 38.77 -11.26
N THR A 516 3.00 38.74 -9.99
CA THR A 516 2.11 38.73 -8.82
C THR A 516 2.07 40.11 -8.17
N ASP A 517 1.13 40.96 -8.62
CA ASP A 517 0.79 42.16 -7.85
C ASP A 517 -0.08 41.80 -6.66
N VAL A 518 0.11 42.47 -5.53
CA VAL A 518 -0.64 42.22 -4.30
C VAL A 518 -1.40 43.46 -3.87
N THR A 519 -2.69 43.31 -3.62
CA THR A 519 -3.53 44.37 -3.04
C THR A 519 -3.95 43.98 -1.63
N ILE A 520 -3.77 44.89 -0.67
CA ILE A 520 -4.26 44.78 0.70
C ILE A 520 -5.29 45.88 0.90
N SER A 521 -6.54 45.50 1.09
CA SER A 521 -7.66 46.46 1.09
C SER A 521 -7.88 47.18 2.42
N ASN A 522 -7.50 46.58 3.56
CA ASN A 522 -7.83 47.11 4.88
C ASN A 522 -6.61 47.45 5.75
N THR A 523 -5.80 46.46 6.14
CA THR A 523 -4.66 46.71 7.04
C THR A 523 -3.43 45.90 6.63
N LEU A 524 -2.29 46.59 6.51
CA LEU A 524 -0.96 45.98 6.48
C LEU A 524 -0.27 46.23 7.83
N THR A 525 0.03 45.15 8.55
CA THR A 525 0.84 45.19 9.76
C THR A 525 2.22 44.61 9.46
N MET A 526 3.27 45.40 9.67
CA MET A 526 4.66 44.97 9.54
C MET A 526 5.28 44.92 10.95
N THR A 527 5.23 43.74 11.57
CA THR A 527 5.78 43.49 12.91
C THR A 527 7.28 43.24 12.81
N THR A 528 7.67 42.32 11.92
CA THR A 528 9.05 42.01 11.54
C THR A 528 9.08 41.60 10.06
N GLY A 529 10.28 41.46 9.50
CA GLY A 529 10.46 40.96 8.14
C GLY A 529 10.23 42.02 7.05
N SER A 530 11.00 41.91 5.98
CA SER A 530 10.91 42.80 4.81
C SER A 530 10.06 42.16 3.71
N ILE A 531 9.45 42.99 2.86
CA ILE A 531 8.68 42.56 1.70
C ILE A 531 9.53 42.82 0.45
N ASN A 532 9.96 41.74 -0.21
CA ASN A 532 10.58 41.80 -1.53
C ASN A 532 9.48 41.86 -2.59
N LEU A 533 9.29 43.03 -3.17
CA LEU A 533 8.28 43.24 -4.20
C LEU A 533 8.69 42.62 -5.55
N ASN A 534 9.97 42.32 -5.76
CA ASN A 534 10.48 41.55 -6.89
C ASN A 534 9.97 42.01 -8.28
N GLY A 535 9.98 43.32 -8.50
CA GLY A 535 9.50 44.01 -9.70
C GLY A 535 8.00 44.32 -9.70
N GLN A 536 7.25 43.80 -8.73
CA GLN A 536 5.80 43.89 -8.66
C GLN A 536 5.31 45.06 -7.81
N THR A 537 3.99 45.24 -7.79
CA THR A 537 3.31 46.28 -7.00
C THR A 537 2.70 45.69 -5.74
N LEU A 538 2.99 46.28 -4.59
CA LEU A 538 2.16 46.18 -3.39
C LEU A 538 1.24 47.39 -3.31
N GLN A 539 -0.06 47.19 -3.49
CA GLN A 539 -1.08 48.20 -3.29
C GLN A 539 -1.69 48.10 -1.89
N LEU A 540 -1.71 49.21 -1.15
CA LEU A 540 -2.38 49.34 0.14
C LEU A 540 -3.56 50.31 0.03
N GLY A 541 -4.76 49.78 0.24
CA GLY A 541 -6.04 50.45 0.02
C GLY A 541 -6.53 50.31 -1.43
N ASN A 542 -7.84 50.23 -1.60
CA ASN A 542 -8.48 50.14 -2.92
C ASN A 542 -9.86 50.80 -2.87
N GLY A 543 -9.96 52.05 -3.32
CA GLY A 543 -11.19 52.85 -3.22
C GLY A 543 -11.52 53.35 -1.80
N ALA A 544 -10.74 52.96 -0.80
CA ALA A 544 -10.79 53.43 0.57
C ALA A 544 -9.38 53.43 1.19
N GLY A 545 -9.17 54.30 2.19
CA GLY A 545 -7.92 54.35 2.93
C GLY A 545 -7.69 53.07 3.74
N ALA A 546 -6.48 52.52 3.64
CA ALA A 546 -6.05 51.36 4.42
C ALA A 546 -4.99 51.74 5.45
N THR A 547 -5.01 51.03 6.57
CA THR A 547 -4.08 51.23 7.69
C THR A 547 -2.74 50.58 7.40
N LEU A 548 -1.65 51.30 7.63
CA LEU A 548 -0.33 50.72 7.82
C LEU A 548 0.02 50.78 9.32
N THR A 549 0.41 49.65 9.89
CA THR A 549 1.04 49.60 11.22
C THR A 549 2.44 49.05 11.05
N ARG A 550 3.48 49.80 11.40
CA ARG A 550 4.87 49.38 11.20
C ARG A 550 5.68 49.48 12.48
N ALA A 551 6.23 48.35 12.91
CA ALA A 551 7.29 48.28 13.93
C ALA A 551 8.67 48.11 13.27
N ALA A 552 8.76 47.28 12.23
CA ALA A 552 9.98 47.03 11.47
C ALA A 552 9.67 46.64 10.01
N GLY A 553 10.70 46.28 9.24
CA GLY A 553 10.57 45.81 7.86
C GLY A 553 10.68 46.91 6.80
N ILE A 554 11.02 46.48 5.58
CA ILE A 554 11.26 47.35 4.42
C ILE A 554 10.56 46.73 3.20
N CYS A 555 9.86 47.53 2.41
CA CYS A 555 9.40 47.15 1.08
C CYS A 555 10.46 47.53 0.05
N TYR A 556 10.97 46.58 -0.73
CA TYR A 556 12.07 46.86 -1.66
C TYR A 556 11.91 46.14 -3.01
N GLY A 557 12.65 46.60 -4.01
CA GLY A 557 12.74 45.95 -5.31
C GLY A 557 11.45 46.00 -6.12
N GLY A 558 10.59 47.00 -5.95
CA GLY A 558 9.34 47.16 -6.71
C GLY A 558 8.59 48.42 -6.30
N VAL A 559 7.27 48.44 -6.53
CA VAL A 559 6.42 49.62 -6.33
C VAL A 559 5.54 49.46 -5.09
N PHE A 560 5.61 50.40 -4.15
CA PHE A 560 4.63 50.52 -3.08
C PHE A 560 3.60 51.60 -3.45
N LYS A 561 2.36 51.17 -3.73
CA LYS A 561 1.24 52.03 -4.12
C LYS A 561 0.26 52.17 -2.96
N ARG A 562 -0.19 53.38 -2.65
CA ARG A 562 -1.17 53.67 -1.59
C ARG A 562 -2.37 54.41 -2.11
N TYR A 563 -3.56 54.06 -1.61
CA TYR A 563 -4.74 54.90 -1.73
C TYR A 563 -4.69 56.04 -0.69
N PHE A 564 -4.81 57.27 -1.16
CA PHE A 564 -4.91 58.47 -0.35
C PHE A 564 -6.39 58.89 -0.25
N PRO A 565 -7.01 58.80 0.94
CA PRO A 565 -8.36 59.29 1.14
C PRO A 565 -8.41 60.81 1.24
N VAL A 566 -9.61 61.38 1.19
CA VAL A 566 -9.91 62.80 1.52
C VAL A 566 -9.83 62.97 3.05
N ALA A 567 -8.65 62.77 3.62
CA ALA A 567 -8.36 62.88 5.05
C ALA A 567 -6.92 63.35 5.25
N ALA A 568 -6.57 63.76 6.47
CA ALA A 568 -5.23 64.20 6.80
C ALA A 568 -4.22 63.09 6.47
N ILE A 569 -3.16 63.47 5.75
CA ILE A 569 -2.11 62.54 5.37
C ILE A 569 -0.99 62.69 6.38
N SER A 570 -0.71 61.63 7.14
CA SER A 570 0.36 61.61 8.13
C SER A 570 1.24 60.39 7.96
N SER A 571 2.54 60.59 8.09
CA SER A 571 3.57 59.54 8.14
C SER A 571 3.89 59.08 9.57
N THR A 572 3.41 59.80 10.59
CA THR A 572 3.75 59.58 12.01
C THR A 572 2.54 59.27 12.89
N VAL A 573 1.32 59.58 12.43
CA VAL A 573 0.07 59.29 13.13
C VAL A 573 -0.72 58.25 12.36
N ALA A 574 -1.19 57.20 13.05
CA ALA A 574 -2.04 56.17 12.47
C ALA A 574 -3.27 56.82 11.80
N PRO A 575 -3.71 56.38 10.60
CA PRO A 575 -3.36 55.12 9.92
C PRO A 575 -2.07 55.11 9.07
N LEU A 576 -1.19 56.10 9.24
CA LEU A 576 0.08 56.26 8.52
C LEU A 576 -0.09 56.37 6.99
N TYR A 577 -1.10 57.12 6.53
CA TYR A 577 -1.37 57.32 5.09
C TYR A 577 -0.18 57.87 4.31
N GLY A 578 0.65 58.68 4.97
CA GLY A 578 1.82 59.33 4.38
C GLY A 578 3.12 58.55 4.48
N LEU A 579 3.13 57.37 5.11
CA LEU A 579 4.34 56.55 5.26
C LEU A 579 4.44 55.52 4.14
N PHE A 580 5.55 55.57 3.41
CA PHE A 580 5.98 54.55 2.47
C PHE A 580 7.25 53.89 3.01
N PRO A 581 7.16 52.67 3.56
CA PRO A 581 8.27 52.04 4.24
C PRO A 581 9.25 51.37 3.28
N VAL A 582 9.76 52.14 2.30
CA VAL A 582 10.61 51.64 1.23
C VAL A 582 12.11 51.72 1.56
N GLY A 583 12.93 51.10 0.73
CA GLY A 583 14.39 51.13 0.87
C GLY A 583 15.07 50.08 0.00
N SER A 584 16.31 49.76 0.34
CA SER A 584 16.99 48.57 -0.18
C SER A 584 16.64 47.33 0.65
N ASN A 585 17.19 46.17 0.30
CA ASN A 585 17.06 44.97 1.12
C ASN A 585 17.73 45.07 2.51
N ILE A 586 18.54 46.11 2.75
CA ILE A 586 19.27 46.34 4.01
C ILE A 586 19.03 47.71 4.63
N ASN A 587 18.78 48.74 3.82
CA ASN A 587 18.70 50.13 4.27
C ASN A 587 17.27 50.63 4.19
N TYR A 588 16.70 50.98 5.35
CA TYR A 588 15.39 51.62 5.42
C TYR A 588 15.50 53.09 5.02
N ARG A 589 14.84 53.49 3.95
CA ARG A 589 14.88 54.86 3.39
C ARG A 589 13.46 55.28 3.02
N PRO A 590 12.62 55.56 4.03
CA PRO A 590 11.20 55.80 3.79
C PRO A 590 10.98 57.06 2.96
N VAL A 591 9.81 57.10 2.33
CA VAL A 591 9.21 58.36 1.88
C VAL A 591 8.11 58.72 2.85
N GLU A 592 8.16 59.94 3.36
CA GLU A 592 7.23 60.48 4.34
C GLU A 592 6.54 61.71 3.75
N ILE A 593 5.21 61.66 3.70
CA ILE A 593 4.36 62.74 3.23
C ILE A 593 3.47 63.16 4.39
N ASN A 594 3.45 64.45 4.71
CA ASN A 594 2.59 64.99 5.76
C ASN A 594 1.80 66.17 5.19
N SER A 595 0.49 66.16 5.37
CA SER A 595 -0.40 67.27 5.03
C SER A 595 -1.42 67.46 6.15
N THR A 596 -1.44 68.67 6.71
CA THR A 596 -2.44 69.09 7.69
C THR A 596 -3.78 69.47 7.05
N VAL A 597 -3.78 69.70 5.73
CA VAL A 597 -4.99 69.93 4.93
C VAL A 597 -5.34 68.65 4.17
N ASN A 598 -6.62 68.27 4.19
CA ASN A 598 -7.08 67.08 3.46
C ASN A 598 -6.90 67.28 1.94
N PRO A 599 -6.51 66.24 1.19
CA PRO A 599 -6.57 66.26 -0.27
C PRO A 599 -7.99 66.62 -0.74
N THR A 600 -8.13 67.42 -1.79
CA THR A 600 -9.44 67.81 -2.34
C THR A 600 -10.14 66.67 -3.09
N GLY A 601 -9.37 65.65 -3.49
CA GLY A 601 -9.87 64.41 -4.08
C GLY A 601 -9.02 63.22 -3.63
N ALA A 602 -9.65 62.06 -3.52
CA ALA A 602 -8.92 60.82 -3.25
C ALA A 602 -8.16 60.34 -4.49
N GLY A 603 -7.06 59.63 -4.29
CA GLY A 603 -6.21 59.19 -5.39
C GLY A 603 -5.20 58.12 -4.98
N TYR A 604 -4.23 57.86 -5.86
CA TYR A 604 -3.14 56.93 -5.57
C TYR A 604 -1.80 57.64 -5.64
N VAL A 605 -0.91 57.29 -4.71
CA VAL A 605 0.50 57.67 -4.74
C VAL A 605 1.33 56.39 -4.79
N SER A 606 2.31 56.34 -5.69
CA SER A 606 3.20 55.20 -5.87
C SER A 606 4.64 55.64 -5.62
N VAL A 607 5.38 54.82 -4.88
CA VAL A 607 6.80 55.05 -4.57
C VAL A 607 7.61 53.84 -5.01
N THR A 608 8.67 54.12 -5.75
CA THR A 608 9.73 53.15 -6.08
C THR A 608 11.03 53.64 -5.47
N HIS A 609 11.75 52.76 -4.80
CA HIS A 609 13.10 53.04 -4.33
C HIS A 609 14.12 52.40 -5.27
N ASN A 610 14.95 53.22 -5.89
CA ASN A 610 16.07 52.78 -6.71
C ASN A 610 17.38 53.03 -5.94
N ASP A 611 18.18 52.00 -5.75
CA ASP A 611 19.52 52.16 -5.19
C ASP A 611 20.46 52.81 -6.21
N PHE A 612 21.11 53.88 -5.79
CA PHE A 612 22.17 54.54 -6.55
C PHE A 612 23.44 54.60 -5.71
N ASN A 613 24.59 54.47 -6.37
CA ASN A 613 25.91 54.55 -5.72
C ASN A 613 26.29 56.01 -5.36
N THR A 614 25.53 56.98 -5.87
CA THR A 614 25.68 58.42 -5.60
C THR A 614 24.28 59.02 -5.44
N ALA A 615 24.06 59.87 -4.45
CA ALA A 615 22.76 60.51 -4.23
C ALA A 615 22.37 61.37 -5.44
N PRO A 616 21.36 61.00 -6.25
CA PRO A 616 20.84 61.87 -7.28
C PRO A 616 19.89 62.89 -6.66
N ASP A 617 19.97 64.15 -7.10
CA ASP A 617 18.96 65.14 -6.74
C ASP A 617 17.59 64.70 -7.28
N VAL A 618 16.59 64.66 -6.41
CA VAL A 618 15.22 64.36 -6.79
C VAL A 618 14.52 65.68 -7.08
N SER A 619 14.35 66.03 -8.35
CA SER A 619 13.52 67.18 -8.73
C SER A 619 12.05 66.77 -8.72
N TYR A 620 11.29 67.21 -7.72
CA TYR A 620 9.83 67.17 -7.74
C TYR A 620 9.30 68.58 -7.93
N THR A 621 8.56 68.82 -8.99
CA THR A 621 7.82 70.07 -9.21
C THR A 621 6.40 69.84 -8.72
N ASP A 622 5.95 70.59 -7.72
CA ASP A 622 4.54 70.59 -7.36
C ASP A 622 3.67 71.24 -8.46
N ASN A 623 2.36 71.22 -8.30
CA ASN A 623 1.43 71.86 -9.24
C ASN A 623 1.53 73.40 -9.25
N GLU A 624 2.37 73.99 -8.40
CA GLU A 624 2.64 75.43 -8.31
C GLU A 624 4.04 75.80 -8.85
N GLY A 625 4.80 74.83 -9.39
CA GLY A 625 6.09 75.08 -10.03
C GLY A 625 7.29 75.14 -9.07
N ALA A 626 7.11 74.84 -7.79
CA ALA A 626 8.19 74.88 -6.80
C ALA A 626 8.92 73.52 -6.72
N ALA A 627 10.25 73.56 -6.67
CA ALA A 627 11.07 72.39 -6.41
C ALA A 627 11.00 72.00 -4.92
N ILE A 628 10.53 70.80 -4.62
CA ILE A 628 10.66 70.25 -3.26
C ILE A 628 12.09 69.75 -3.08
N VAL A 629 12.93 70.55 -2.40
CA VAL A 629 14.34 70.21 -2.12
C VAL A 629 14.43 69.27 -0.92
N ARG A 630 15.26 68.23 -1.03
CA ARG A 630 15.56 67.30 0.06
C ARG A 630 16.52 67.95 1.06
N VAL A 631 16.23 67.83 2.35
CA VAL A 631 17.25 67.93 3.40
C VAL A 631 17.61 66.50 3.79
N THR A 632 18.87 66.11 3.57
CA THR A 632 19.45 64.89 4.15
C THR A 632 20.72 65.29 4.85
N ASP A 633 20.73 65.24 6.19
CA ASP A 633 21.97 65.03 6.93
C ASP A 633 22.29 63.52 6.89
N MET A 634 23.57 63.21 6.72
CA MET A 634 24.13 61.87 6.64
C MET A 634 24.01 61.07 7.92
#